data_AF-W1PDU2-F1
#
_entry.id   AF-W1PDU2-F1
#
_cell.length_a   1.000
_cell.length_b   1.000
_cell.length_c   1.000
_cell.angle_alpha   90.00
_cell.angle_beta   90.00
_cell.angle_gamma   90.00
#
_symmetry.space_group_name_H-M   'P 1'
#
loop_
_entity.id
_entity.type
_entity.pdbx_description
1 polymer ?
#
loop_
_entity_poly.entity_id
_entity_poly.type
_entity_poly.pdbx_seq_one_letter_code
_entity_poly.pdbx_strand_id
1 'polypeptide(L)'
;MLGVHAVHSIDNELEDPSSMQSIVRSSLALCSGVYITTSFFGFLLFGDNTSDDVLANFDSNLGIPYSSVLNAAVRASYAVHLMLVFPLIFFALRLNLDGLIFPSARRSLVSDNKRFSLITVGLIVIVYVGANLIPSIWDAFQFTGATAAVCLGFIFPAALALKDPHSIATKKDKVLAVTMIVLAVFSNALAIYSDANALFNKTDSSPRA
;
A
#
# COMPACT_ATOMS: atom_id res chain seq x y z
N MET A 1 -4.81 13.41 2.01
CA MET A 1 -4.01 14.55 1.50
C MET A 1 -2.80 14.10 0.65
N LEU A 2 -2.19 12.93 0.91
CA LEU A 2 -1.08 12.35 0.13
C LEU A 2 -1.41 11.94 -1.32
N GLY A 3 -2.57 11.30 -1.56
CA GLY A 3 -2.94 10.86 -2.92
C GLY A 3 -3.25 12.00 -3.90
N VAL A 4 -3.65 13.17 -3.39
CA VAL A 4 -3.93 14.35 -4.22
C VAL A 4 -2.63 15.05 -4.64
N HIS A 5 -1.59 15.02 -3.81
CA HIS A 5 -0.33 15.71 -4.10
C HIS A 5 0.44 15.05 -5.26
N ALA A 6 0.48 13.71 -5.33
CA ALA A 6 1.17 13.02 -6.40
C ALA A 6 0.50 13.21 -7.76
N VAL A 7 -0.83 13.09 -7.84
CA VAL A 7 -1.57 13.32 -9.09
C VAL A 7 -1.43 14.77 -9.56
N HIS A 8 -1.53 15.74 -8.65
CA HIS A 8 -1.42 17.15 -9.01
C HIS A 8 0.00 17.54 -9.45
N SER A 9 1.03 16.94 -8.84
CA SER A 9 2.41 17.13 -9.29
C SER A 9 2.65 16.51 -10.67
N ILE A 10 2.15 15.29 -10.93
CA ILE A 10 2.32 14.66 -12.25
C ILE A 10 1.55 15.45 -13.32
N ASP A 11 0.34 15.94 -13.00
CA ASP A 11 -0.47 16.76 -13.92
C ASP A 11 0.23 18.07 -14.27
N ASN A 12 0.90 18.68 -13.29
CA ASN A 12 1.67 19.91 -13.47
C ASN A 12 2.97 19.71 -14.28
N GLU A 13 3.50 18.49 -14.35
CA GLU A 13 4.70 18.14 -15.13
C GLU A 13 4.37 17.63 -16.54
N LEU A 14 3.09 17.35 -16.85
CA LEU A 14 2.67 16.95 -18.19
C LEU A 14 2.55 18.18 -19.10
N GLU A 15 3.08 18.06 -20.31
CA GLU A 15 2.94 19.09 -21.35
C GLU A 15 1.47 19.25 -21.80
N ASP A 16 0.69 18.17 -21.74
CA ASP A 16 -0.76 18.18 -21.97
C ASP A 16 -1.50 17.44 -20.84
N PRO A 17 -2.16 18.16 -19.91
CA PRO A 17 -2.90 17.56 -18.80
C PRO A 17 -4.12 16.75 -19.27
N SER A 18 -4.62 16.96 -20.50
CA SER A 18 -5.74 16.18 -21.05
C SER A 18 -5.37 14.71 -21.30
N SER A 19 -4.07 14.42 -21.44
CA SER A 19 -3.55 13.07 -21.65
C SER A 19 -3.45 12.24 -20.36
N MET A 20 -3.54 12.87 -19.18
CA MET A 20 -3.40 12.21 -17.88
C MET A 20 -4.33 10.99 -17.73
N GLN A 21 -5.60 11.13 -18.13
CA GLN A 21 -6.58 10.05 -17.99
C GLN A 21 -6.22 8.84 -18.84
N SER A 22 -5.70 9.06 -20.06
CA SER A 22 -5.29 7.99 -20.97
C SER A 22 -4.05 7.26 -20.43
N ILE A 23 -3.08 8.02 -19.91
CA ILE A 23 -1.86 7.48 -19.27
C ILE A 23 -2.24 6.62 -18.07
N VAL A 24 -3.03 7.15 -17.13
CA VAL A 24 -3.45 6.42 -15.93
C VAL A 24 -4.20 5.13 -16.27
N ARG A 25 -5.13 5.19 -17.24
CA ARG A 25 -5.86 4.00 -17.71
C ARG A 25 -4.94 2.95 -18.31
N SER A 26 -3.99 3.37 -19.14
CA SER A 26 -3.04 2.46 -19.79
C SER A 26 -2.09 1.83 -18.78
N SER A 27 -1.56 2.61 -17.84
CA SER A 27 -0.74 2.09 -16.74
C SER A 27 -1.51 1.11 -15.86
N LEU A 28 -2.77 1.41 -15.52
CA LEU A 28 -3.61 0.52 -14.73
C LEU A 28 -3.89 -0.80 -15.47
N ALA A 29 -4.16 -0.73 -16.77
CA ALA A 29 -4.38 -1.92 -17.60
C ALA A 29 -3.13 -2.80 -17.66
N LEU A 30 -1.95 -2.19 -17.84
CA LEU A 30 -0.68 -2.91 -17.83
C LEU A 30 -0.41 -3.57 -16.48
N CYS A 31 -0.52 -2.83 -15.37
CA CYS A 31 -0.34 -3.38 -14.03
C CYS A 31 -1.31 -4.53 -13.75
N SER A 32 -2.57 -4.38 -14.14
CA SER A 32 -3.58 -5.43 -13.97
C SER A 32 -3.25 -6.66 -14.81
N GLY A 33 -2.81 -6.48 -16.05
CA GLY A 33 -2.40 -7.58 -16.93
C GLY A 33 -1.22 -8.38 -16.38
N VAL A 34 -0.21 -7.69 -15.84
CA VAL A 34 0.93 -8.32 -15.16
C VAL A 34 0.45 -9.12 -13.96
N TYR A 35 -0.36 -8.53 -13.07
CA TYR A 35 -0.87 -9.22 -11.89
C TYR A 35 -1.69 -10.47 -12.24
N ILE A 36 -2.63 -10.36 -13.18
CA ILE A 36 -3.46 -11.49 -13.60
C ILE A 36 -2.59 -12.61 -14.17
N THR A 37 -1.64 -12.26 -15.03
CA THR A 37 -0.75 -13.23 -15.67
C THR A 37 0.12 -13.95 -14.64
N THR A 38 0.75 -13.21 -13.73
CA THR A 38 1.57 -13.77 -12.66
C THR A 38 0.77 -14.67 -11.74
N SER A 39 -0.43 -14.24 -11.31
CA SER A 39 -1.31 -15.04 -10.45
C SER A 39 -1.81 -16.30 -11.15
N PHE A 40 -2.16 -16.22 -12.43
CA PHE A 40 -2.63 -17.37 -13.20
C PHE A 40 -1.55 -18.44 -13.34
N PHE A 41 -0.34 -18.06 -13.74
CA PHE A 41 0.77 -19.01 -13.85
C PHE A 41 1.26 -19.51 -12.49
N GLY A 42 1.26 -18.66 -11.45
CA GLY A 42 1.57 -19.07 -10.08
C GLY A 42 0.62 -20.16 -9.58
N PHE A 43 -0.69 -19.97 -9.79
CA PHE A 43 -1.69 -20.97 -9.42
C PHE A 43 -1.55 -22.26 -10.23
N LEU A 44 -1.26 -22.20 -11.53
CA LEU A 44 -1.02 -23.43 -12.33
C LEU A 44 0.22 -24.20 -11.87
N LEU A 45 1.24 -23.53 -11.32
CA LEU A 45 2.49 -24.15 -10.91
C LEU A 45 2.40 -24.81 -9.53
N PHE A 46 1.72 -24.16 -8.57
CA PHE A 46 1.68 -24.61 -7.17
C PHE A 46 0.31 -25.09 -6.70
N GLY A 47 -0.76 -24.71 -7.41
CA GLY A 47 -2.14 -25.04 -7.07
C GLY A 47 -2.48 -24.66 -5.63
N ASP A 48 -3.09 -25.60 -4.91
CA ASP A 48 -3.49 -25.44 -3.52
C ASP A 48 -2.31 -25.38 -2.53
N ASN A 49 -1.07 -25.64 -2.98
CA ASN A 49 0.15 -25.57 -2.15
C ASN A 49 0.89 -24.23 -2.26
N THR A 50 0.22 -23.18 -2.77
CA THR A 50 0.80 -21.83 -2.86
C THR A 50 0.98 -21.25 -1.46
N SER A 51 2.20 -20.80 -1.14
CA SER A 51 2.55 -20.14 0.12
C SER A 51 2.19 -18.65 0.07
N ASP A 52 1.99 -18.05 1.24
CA ASP A 52 1.81 -16.59 1.40
C ASP A 52 3.01 -15.82 0.83
N ASP A 53 4.21 -16.39 0.93
CA ASP A 53 5.39 -15.94 0.19
C ASP A 53 5.63 -16.85 -1.03
N VAL A 54 5.19 -16.38 -2.20
CA VAL A 54 5.33 -17.15 -3.44
C VAL A 54 6.79 -17.46 -3.78
N LEU A 55 7.77 -16.65 -3.34
CA LEU A 55 9.18 -16.94 -3.60
C LEU A 55 9.66 -18.17 -2.80
N ALA A 56 9.08 -18.41 -1.62
CA ALA A 56 9.39 -19.60 -0.82
C ALA A 56 8.97 -20.90 -1.55
N ASN A 57 7.95 -20.86 -2.39
CA ASN A 57 7.59 -22.03 -3.21
C ASN A 57 8.67 -22.39 -4.26
N PHE A 58 9.46 -21.41 -4.72
CA PHE A 58 10.56 -21.62 -5.68
C PHE A 58 11.88 -22.06 -5.03
N ASP A 59 11.98 -22.10 -3.70
CA ASP A 59 13.13 -22.70 -3.01
C ASP A 59 13.14 -24.23 -3.16
N SER A 60 11.98 -24.84 -3.47
CA SER A 60 11.85 -26.27 -3.76
C SER A 60 12.41 -26.61 -5.14
N ASN A 61 13.00 -27.81 -5.27
CA ASN A 61 13.60 -28.23 -6.54
C ASN A 61 12.51 -28.56 -7.57
N LEU A 62 12.22 -27.59 -8.45
CA LEU A 62 11.19 -27.69 -9.48
C LEU A 62 11.56 -28.58 -10.68
N GLY A 63 12.73 -29.24 -10.65
CA GLY A 63 13.21 -30.09 -11.75
C GLY A 63 13.63 -29.33 -13.01
N ILE A 64 13.62 -27.99 -12.96
CA ILE A 64 14.03 -27.11 -14.05
C ILE A 64 15.53 -26.79 -13.89
N PRO A 65 16.35 -26.92 -14.94
CA PRO A 65 17.76 -26.53 -14.89
C PRO A 65 17.89 -25.04 -14.55
N TYR A 66 18.87 -24.69 -13.71
CA TYR A 66 19.16 -23.31 -13.26
C TYR A 66 18.07 -22.63 -12.40
N SER A 67 17.04 -23.35 -11.93
CA SER A 67 15.98 -22.80 -11.08
C SER A 67 16.50 -22.13 -9.80
N SER A 68 17.50 -22.72 -9.14
CA SER A 68 18.12 -22.15 -7.94
C SER A 68 18.83 -20.82 -8.19
N VAL A 69 19.54 -20.69 -9.31
CA VAL A 69 20.24 -19.46 -9.70
C VAL A 69 19.23 -18.37 -10.05
N LEU A 70 18.17 -18.71 -10.80
CA LEU A 70 17.11 -17.77 -11.15
C LEU A 70 16.35 -17.27 -9.91
N ASN A 71 15.98 -18.17 -9.00
CA ASN A 71 15.35 -17.81 -7.73
C ASN A 71 16.25 -16.90 -6.89
N ALA A 72 17.53 -17.25 -6.74
CA ALA A 72 18.50 -16.39 -6.05
C ALA A 72 18.62 -15.00 -6.68
N ALA A 73 18.62 -14.90 -8.01
CA ALA A 73 18.64 -13.63 -8.73
C ALA A 73 17.36 -12.81 -8.51
N VAL A 74 16.18 -13.45 -8.51
CA VAL A 74 14.90 -12.79 -8.22
C VAL A 74 14.87 -12.26 -6.79
N ARG A 75 15.27 -13.07 -5.80
CA ARG A 75 15.35 -12.65 -4.39
C ARG A 75 16.34 -11.51 -4.18
N ALA A 76 17.52 -11.60 -4.79
CA ALA A 76 18.52 -10.54 -4.72
C ALA A 76 18.02 -9.25 -5.37
N SER A 77 17.39 -9.32 -6.54
CA SER A 77 16.85 -8.15 -7.23
C SER A 77 15.73 -7.48 -6.42
N TYR A 78 14.82 -8.26 -5.81
CA TYR A 78 13.80 -7.74 -4.91
C TYR A 78 14.41 -7.08 -3.66
N ALA A 79 15.40 -7.72 -3.01
CA ALA A 79 16.06 -7.15 -1.84
C ALA A 79 16.77 -5.82 -2.14
N VAL A 80 17.48 -5.76 -3.27
CA VAL A 80 18.12 -4.52 -3.74
C VAL A 80 17.08 -3.46 -4.07
N HIS A 81 15.98 -3.83 -4.73
CA HIS A 81 14.88 -2.92 -5.01
C HIS A 81 14.30 -2.32 -3.72
N LEU A 82 13.99 -3.14 -2.72
CA LEU A 82 13.50 -2.65 -1.42
C LEU A 82 14.51 -1.74 -0.72
N MET A 83 15.80 -2.08 -0.75
CA MET A 83 16.87 -1.27 -0.16
C MET A 83 16.93 0.14 -0.78
N LEU A 84 16.67 0.26 -2.09
CA LEU A 84 16.66 1.53 -2.80
C LEU A 84 15.36 2.31 -2.63
N VAL A 85 14.21 1.61 -2.56
CA VAL A 85 12.89 2.23 -2.43
C VAL A 85 12.63 2.70 -1.00
N PHE A 86 13.11 1.99 0.01
CA PHE A 86 12.87 2.30 1.42
C PHE A 86 13.29 3.75 1.79
N PRO A 87 14.49 4.25 1.45
CA PRO A 87 14.88 5.63 1.72
C PRO A 87 13.95 6.68 1.11
N LEU A 88 13.44 6.44 -0.09
CA LEU A 88 12.54 7.35 -0.79
C LEU A 88 11.18 7.43 -0.08
N ILE A 89 10.61 6.28 0.28
CA ILE A 89 9.34 6.21 1.02
C ILE A 89 9.52 6.84 2.42
N PHE A 90 10.60 6.51 3.11
CA PHE A 90 10.89 7.03 4.44
C PHE A 90 11.06 8.54 4.44
N PHE A 91 11.71 9.09 3.41
CA PHE A 91 11.84 10.53 3.22
C PHE A 91 10.48 11.20 3.02
N ALA A 92 9.65 10.67 2.13
CA ALA A 92 8.30 11.21 1.90
C ALA A 92 7.45 11.15 3.18
N LEU A 93 7.51 10.02 3.91
CA LEU A 93 6.80 9.85 5.18
C LEU A 93 7.23 10.88 6.22
N ARG A 94 8.53 11.14 6.34
CA ARG A 94 9.07 12.16 7.24
C ARG A 94 8.53 13.55 6.92
N LEU A 95 8.52 13.94 5.64
CA LEU A 95 8.00 15.25 5.23
C LEU A 95 6.50 15.40 5.51
N ASN A 96 5.73 14.35 5.24
CA ASN A 96 4.29 14.36 5.51
C ASN A 96 4.00 14.40 7.01
N LEU A 97 4.77 13.67 7.82
CA LEU A 97 4.61 13.65 9.27
C LEU A 97 5.02 14.98 9.91
N ASP A 98 6.08 15.62 9.43
CA ASP A 98 6.45 16.97 9.88
C ASP A 98 5.37 18.00 9.56
N GLY A 99 4.85 18.01 8.32
CA GLY A 99 3.76 18.90 7.93
C GLY A 99 2.48 18.67 8.74
N LEU A 100 2.23 17.42 9.17
CA LEU A 100 1.07 17.07 10.00
C LEU A 100 1.24 17.53 11.47
N ILE A 101 2.41 17.32 12.07
CA ILE A 101 2.66 17.63 13.49
C ILE A 101 3.00 19.13 13.69
N PHE A 102 3.67 19.75 12.73
CA PHE A 102 4.13 21.14 12.81
C PHE A 102 3.63 22.00 11.64
N PRO A 103 2.30 22.13 11.43
CA PRO A 103 1.73 22.84 10.29
C PRO A 103 2.08 24.33 10.23
N SER A 104 2.51 24.93 11.34
CA SER A 104 2.89 26.36 11.43
C SER A 104 4.40 26.59 11.53
N ALA A 105 5.23 25.56 11.34
CA ALA A 105 6.68 25.72 11.38
C ALA A 105 7.17 26.56 10.19
N ARG A 106 7.72 27.74 10.49
CA ARG A 106 8.23 28.69 9.49
C ARG A 106 9.61 28.31 8.93
N ARG A 107 10.26 27.29 9.51
CA ARG A 107 11.65 26.90 9.22
C ARG A 107 11.66 25.51 8.57
N SER A 108 12.37 25.39 7.45
CA SER A 108 12.52 24.12 6.73
C SER A 108 13.11 23.03 7.64
N LEU A 109 12.59 21.81 7.50
CA LEU A 109 13.05 20.62 8.21
C LEU A 109 14.57 20.42 8.15
N VAL A 110 15.16 20.81 7.01
CA VAL A 110 16.60 20.70 6.73
C VAL A 110 17.45 21.62 7.63
N SER A 111 16.86 22.71 8.14
CA SER A 111 17.56 23.68 8.98
C SER A 111 17.44 23.40 10.49
N ASP A 112 16.53 22.52 10.92
CA ASP A 112 16.32 22.21 12.33
C ASP A 112 16.71 20.76 12.65
N ASN A 113 18.00 20.55 12.94
CA ASN A 113 18.59 19.24 13.22
C ASN A 113 17.90 18.51 14.38
N LYS A 114 17.35 19.22 15.38
CA LYS A 114 16.68 18.60 16.52
C LYS A 114 15.33 17.99 16.12
N ARG A 115 14.53 18.74 15.35
CA ARG A 115 13.25 18.25 14.82
C ARG A 115 13.46 17.09 13.86
N PHE A 116 14.43 17.24 12.96
CA PHE A 116 14.80 16.20 12.01
C PHE A 116 15.18 14.89 12.73
N SER A 117 16.03 14.99 13.76
CA SER A 117 16.46 13.84 14.55
C SER A 117 15.30 13.21 15.31
N LEU A 118 14.46 14.00 15.98
CA LEU A 118 13.34 13.50 16.77
C LEU A 118 12.31 12.75 15.91
N ILE A 119 11.92 13.31 14.76
CA ILE A 119 10.97 12.65 13.85
C ILE A 119 11.59 11.37 13.28
N THR A 120 12.87 11.41 12.89
CA THR A 120 13.54 10.23 12.34
C THR A 120 13.66 9.11 13.36
N VAL A 121 14.11 9.41 14.58
CA VAL A 121 14.24 8.42 15.66
C VAL A 121 12.87 7.86 16.01
N GLY A 122 11.86 8.72 16.18
CA GLY A 122 10.50 8.27 16.44
C GLY A 122 9.97 7.34 15.35
N LEU A 123 10.17 7.70 14.07
CA LEU A 123 9.72 6.91 12.95
C LEU A 123 10.45 5.56 12.85
N ILE A 124 11.77 5.52 13.05
CA ILE A 124 12.55 4.28 13.08
C ILE A 124 12.08 3.39 14.24
N VAL A 125 11.86 3.95 15.44
CA VAL A 125 11.37 3.19 16.59
C VAL A 125 9.99 2.59 16.31
N ILE A 126 9.06 3.36 15.73
CA ILE A 126 7.73 2.85 15.38
C ILE A 126 7.82 1.72 14.36
N VAL A 127 8.61 1.90 13.29
CA VAL A 127 8.81 0.87 12.26
C VAL A 127 9.48 -0.38 12.86
N TYR A 128 10.49 -0.21 13.70
CA TYR A 128 11.19 -1.31 14.36
C TYR A 128 10.26 -2.10 15.28
N VAL A 129 9.47 -1.42 16.11
CA VAL A 129 8.47 -2.07 16.97
C VAL A 129 7.43 -2.79 16.12
N GLY A 130 6.89 -2.14 15.08
CA GLY A 130 5.94 -2.78 14.17
C GLY A 130 6.50 -4.04 13.51
N ALA A 131 7.75 -4.01 13.05
CA ALA A 131 8.43 -5.16 12.44
C ALA A 131 8.64 -6.33 13.41
N ASN A 132 8.78 -6.07 14.72
CA ASN A 132 8.91 -7.13 15.72
C ASN A 132 7.55 -7.69 16.18
N LEU A 133 6.47 -6.90 16.10
CA LEU A 133 5.14 -7.31 16.54
C LEU A 133 4.38 -8.12 15.47
N ILE A 134 4.70 -7.92 14.20
CA ILE A 134 3.96 -8.53 13.09
C ILE A 134 4.74 -9.76 12.58
N PRO A 135 4.24 -10.99 12.81
CA PRO A 135 4.94 -12.22 12.45
C PRO A 135 4.95 -12.50 10.94
N SER A 136 4.04 -11.89 10.18
CA SER A 136 3.95 -12.03 8.72
C SER A 136 3.73 -10.68 8.04
N ILE A 137 4.54 -10.36 7.04
CA ILE A 137 4.41 -9.14 6.24
C ILE A 137 3.07 -9.11 5.50
N TRP A 138 2.51 -10.28 5.16
CA TRP A 138 1.23 -10.41 4.49
C TRP A 138 0.08 -9.87 5.34
N ASP A 139 0.09 -10.14 6.65
CA ASP A 139 -0.93 -9.64 7.59
C ASP A 139 -0.90 -8.11 7.64
N ALA A 140 0.31 -7.51 7.62
CA ALA A 140 0.46 -6.05 7.56
C ALA A 140 -0.10 -5.47 6.25
N PHE A 141 0.13 -6.13 5.12
CA PHE A 141 -0.36 -5.69 3.81
C PHE A 141 -1.86 -5.83 3.68
N GLN A 142 -2.46 -6.90 4.19
CA GLN A 142 -3.91 -7.08 4.23
C GLN A 142 -4.57 -5.99 5.06
N PHE A 143 -4.10 -5.77 6.30
CA PHE A 143 -4.68 -4.75 7.17
C PHE A 143 -4.51 -3.33 6.61
N THR A 144 -3.32 -3.01 6.09
CA THR A 144 -3.05 -1.69 5.49
C THR A 144 -3.86 -1.50 4.21
N GLY A 145 -3.99 -2.53 3.36
CA GLY A 145 -4.77 -2.49 2.14
C GLY A 145 -6.26 -2.33 2.44
N ALA A 146 -6.79 -3.12 3.37
CA ALA A 146 -8.18 -3.01 3.81
C ALA A 146 -8.46 -1.59 4.30
N THR A 147 -7.61 -0.99 5.14
CA THR A 147 -7.87 0.31 5.75
C THR A 147 -7.50 1.49 4.85
N ALA A 148 -6.23 1.65 4.50
CA ALA A 148 -5.71 2.83 3.81
C ALA A 148 -6.22 2.92 2.37
N ALA A 149 -6.28 1.80 1.64
CA ALA A 149 -6.76 1.82 0.26
C ALA A 149 -8.26 2.13 0.20
N VAL A 150 -9.06 1.58 1.13
CA VAL A 150 -10.50 1.89 1.18
C VAL A 150 -10.75 3.35 1.58
N CYS A 151 -9.99 3.86 2.55
CA CYS A 151 -10.10 5.25 2.98
C CYS A 151 -9.75 6.23 1.85
N LEU A 152 -8.65 6.00 1.14
CA LEU A 152 -8.18 6.89 0.08
C LEU A 152 -8.94 6.71 -1.25
N GLY A 153 -9.29 5.47 -1.61
CA GLY A 153 -9.90 5.12 -2.88
C GLY A 153 -11.41 5.31 -2.93
N PHE A 154 -12.10 5.16 -1.80
CA PHE A 154 -13.58 5.24 -1.75
C PHE A 154 -14.07 6.33 -0.80
N ILE A 155 -13.62 6.34 0.46
CA ILE A 155 -14.19 7.26 1.46
C ILE A 155 -13.80 8.72 1.15
N PHE A 156 -12.54 8.98 0.81
CA PHE A 156 -12.04 10.32 0.52
C PHE A 156 -12.73 10.99 -0.69
N PRO A 157 -12.80 10.37 -1.90
CA PRO A 157 -13.49 10.97 -3.02
C PRO A 157 -14.99 11.14 -2.78
N ALA A 158 -15.64 10.19 -2.07
CA ALA A 158 -17.03 10.33 -1.67
C ALA A 158 -17.25 11.53 -0.73
N ALA A 159 -16.37 11.71 0.26
CA ALA A 159 -16.44 12.83 1.19
C ALA A 159 -16.23 14.17 0.48
N LEU A 160 -15.36 14.24 -0.53
CA LEU A 160 -15.19 15.43 -1.37
C LEU A 160 -16.45 15.75 -2.18
N ALA A 161 -17.08 14.74 -2.79
CA ALA A 161 -18.33 14.91 -3.53
C ALA A 161 -19.49 15.40 -2.63
N LEU A 162 -19.50 15.00 -1.35
CA LEU A 162 -20.51 15.42 -0.37
C LEU A 162 -20.25 16.81 0.20
N LYS A 163 -18.99 17.18 0.40
CA LYS A 163 -18.58 18.47 0.99
C LYS A 163 -18.49 19.59 -0.05
N ASP A 164 -19.07 19.40 -1.23
CA ASP A 164 -19.02 20.35 -2.34
C ASP A 164 -19.53 21.76 -1.94
N PRO A 165 -18.62 22.75 -1.78
CA PRO A 165 -18.98 24.11 -1.38
C PRO A 165 -19.71 24.89 -2.49
N HIS A 166 -19.55 24.45 -3.75
CA HIS A 166 -20.08 25.14 -4.93
C HIS A 166 -21.38 24.51 -5.44
N SER A 167 -21.88 23.45 -4.76
CA SER A 167 -23.12 22.74 -5.08
C SER A 167 -23.24 22.28 -6.55
N ILE A 168 -22.11 21.91 -7.15
CA ILE A 168 -22.00 21.32 -8.50
C ILE A 168 -22.49 19.86 -8.48
N ALA A 169 -22.34 19.16 -7.36
CA ALA A 169 -22.73 17.76 -7.18
C ALA A 169 -24.25 17.54 -7.25
N THR A 170 -24.69 16.68 -8.17
CA THR A 170 -26.10 16.34 -8.37
C THR A 170 -26.62 15.50 -7.22
N LYS A 171 -27.94 15.47 -6.99
CA LYS A 171 -28.58 14.56 -6.02
C LYS A 171 -28.18 13.08 -6.24
N LYS A 172 -27.98 12.66 -7.49
CA LYS A 172 -27.50 11.32 -7.84
C LYS A 172 -26.07 11.08 -7.37
N ASP A 173 -25.18 12.06 -7.53
CA ASP A 173 -23.77 11.96 -7.11
C ASP A 173 -23.66 11.87 -5.59
N LYS A 174 -24.52 12.60 -4.86
CA LYS A 174 -24.59 12.54 -3.41
C LYS A 174 -25.10 11.17 -2.92
N VAL A 175 -26.13 10.62 -3.57
CA VAL A 175 -26.61 9.25 -3.25
C VAL A 175 -25.51 8.23 -3.53
N LEU A 176 -24.83 8.34 -4.69
CA LEU A 176 -23.72 7.46 -5.04
C LEU A 176 -22.59 7.55 -4.01
N ALA A 177 -22.19 8.75 -3.61
CA ALA A 177 -21.16 8.98 -2.60
C ALA A 177 -21.53 8.36 -1.24
N VAL A 178 -22.77 8.53 -0.78
CA VAL A 178 -23.26 7.89 0.46
C VAL A 178 -23.22 6.37 0.33
N THR A 179 -23.71 5.81 -0.78
CA THR A 179 -23.67 4.35 -0.99
C THR A 179 -22.23 3.82 -1.01
N MET A 180 -21.30 4.57 -1.61
CA MET A 180 -19.89 4.21 -1.67
C MET A 180 -19.24 4.18 -0.28
N ILE A 181 -19.55 5.15 0.59
CA ILE A 181 -19.07 5.18 1.99
C ILE A 181 -19.63 3.99 2.78
N VAL A 182 -20.94 3.74 2.67
CA VAL A 182 -21.59 2.65 3.42
C VAL A 182 -21.00 1.29 3.02
N LEU A 183 -20.88 1.04 1.71
CA LEU A 183 -20.28 -0.20 1.20
C LEU A 183 -18.80 -0.33 1.60
N ALA A 184 -18.03 0.77 1.52
CA ALA A 184 -16.63 0.80 1.91
C ALA A 184 -16.44 0.45 3.39
N VAL A 185 -17.21 1.07 4.28
CA VAL A 185 -17.14 0.81 5.73
C VAL A 185 -17.56 -0.62 6.05
N PHE A 186 -18.65 -1.10 5.45
CA PHE A 186 -19.12 -2.47 5.66
C PHE A 186 -18.10 -3.50 5.18
N SER A 187 -17.60 -3.36 3.95
CA SER A 187 -16.59 -4.26 3.40
C SER A 187 -15.29 -4.24 4.21
N ASN A 188 -14.86 -3.06 4.66
CA ASN A 188 -13.66 -2.93 5.48
C ASN A 188 -13.84 -3.61 6.85
N ALA A 189 -15.00 -3.45 7.48
CA ALA A 189 -15.30 -4.12 8.76
C ALA A 189 -15.26 -5.65 8.61
N LEU A 190 -15.83 -6.19 7.52
CA LEU A 190 -15.78 -7.62 7.24
C LEU A 190 -14.35 -8.12 6.99
N ALA A 191 -13.55 -7.36 6.22
CA ALA A 191 -12.17 -7.71 5.93
C ALA A 191 -11.34 -7.75 7.23
N ILE A 192 -11.39 -6.69 8.04
CA ILE A 192 -10.67 -6.64 9.32
C ILE A 192 -11.13 -7.75 10.27
N TYR A 193 -12.43 -8.04 10.34
CA TYR A 193 -12.94 -9.12 11.16
C TYR A 193 -12.41 -10.48 10.70
N SER A 194 -12.40 -10.74 9.39
CA SER A 194 -11.86 -11.96 8.79
C SER A 194 -10.37 -12.11 9.09
N ASP A 195 -9.58 -11.07 8.84
CA ASP A 195 -8.13 -11.07 9.03
C ASP A 195 -7.77 -11.22 10.52
N ALA A 196 -8.48 -10.52 11.41
CA ALA A 196 -8.29 -10.65 12.85
C ALA A 196 -8.61 -12.07 13.33
N ASN A 197 -9.73 -12.64 12.89
CA ASN A 197 -10.11 -14.00 13.26
C ASN A 197 -9.10 -15.04 12.73
N ALA A 198 -8.59 -14.87 11.51
CA ALA A 198 -7.52 -15.72 10.97
C ALA A 198 -6.24 -15.64 11.82
N LEU A 199 -5.85 -14.45 12.26
CA LEU A 199 -4.68 -14.25 13.12
C LEU A 199 -4.84 -14.89 14.51
N PHE A 200 -6.02 -14.73 15.14
CA PHE A 200 -6.30 -15.35 16.44
C PHE A 200 -6.29 -16.89 16.35
N ASN A 201 -6.95 -17.47 15.34
CA ASN A 201 -6.97 -18.92 15.16
C ASN A 201 -5.58 -19.51 14.82
N LYS A 202 -4.73 -18.75 14.10
CA LYS A 202 -3.33 -19.12 13.84
C LYS A 202 -2.48 -19.12 15.12
N THR A 203 -2.78 -18.22 16.06
CA THR A 203 -2.11 -18.13 17.35
C THR A 203 -2.49 -19.29 18.26
N ASP A 204 -3.76 -19.70 18.26
CA ASP A 204 -4.25 -20.82 19.08
C ASP A 204 -3.82 -22.21 18.57
N SER A 205 -3.48 -22.32 17.29
CA SER A 205 -3.05 -23.58 16.65
C SER A 205 -1.53 -23.82 16.68
N SER A 206 -0.73 -22.87 17.19
CA SER A 206 0.69 -23.09 17.43
C SER A 206 0.88 -23.92 18.72
N PRO A 207 1.38 -25.17 18.65
CA PRO A 207 1.76 -25.89 19.86
C PRO A 207 2.90 -25.12 20.50
N ARG A 208 2.75 -24.75 21.77
CA ARG A 208 3.86 -24.27 22.61
C ARG A 208 4.97 -25.34 22.57
N ALA A 209 6.02 -25.07 21.80
CA ALA A 209 7.30 -25.77 21.88
C ALA A 209 8.20 -25.04 22.87
#